data_AF-A0A5D3AT04-F1
#
_entry.id   AF-A0A5D3AT04-F1
#
_cell.length_a   1.000
_cell.length_b   1.000
_cell.length_c   1.000
_cell.angle_alpha   90.00
_cell.angle_beta   90.00
_cell.angle_gamma   90.00
#
_symmetry.space_group_name_H-M   'P 1'
#
loop_
_entity.id
_entity.type
_entity.pdbx_description
1 polymer ?
#
loop_
_entity_poly.entity_id
_entity_poly.type
_entity_poly.pdbx_seq_one_letter_code
_entity_poly.pdbx_strand_id
1 'polypeptide(L)'
;MSTQPPSSLPEYSLSVLPISRSVKIALEEAGYRTTRDIELMSAEDLSVELAISTSEARFTLQQAEEWQGRTTHGGIGGMTSQTSQAQIHSATAADLLSTATHPHFSTFSASLDGLIGKFGLSISSEAGSSRKGKERLHTGSIVPGMVVEISGPPGGGKSAIALAVALSARESGQKETELNGHSEGKAHSGSGQVLIIDTEGAMTTERLYEAARAVVEGDKRLPHDVLQGIHILRVSTQHEMLALLHTLDEWLESHPKVNLVIIDTLSFHFRQLSLDIAAKRRAMELQVSKTIISKAAMVHHCAVIVCNQLATKLLNAENKPANFDTGDRAILMPQLSDSWATSKALRLVVFRGGVSDEIRYVYASMSGLSKTVPYAAFDIDSNGLPCDVPEMLYPTA
;
A
#
# COMPACT_ATOMS: atom_id res chain seq x y z
N MET A 1 -1.56 0.96 -66.50
CA MET A 1 -0.49 1.51 -65.65
C MET A 1 -1.16 2.52 -64.73
N SER A 2 -1.54 2.09 -63.53
CA SER A 2 -2.13 2.97 -62.50
C SER A 2 -1.21 2.87 -61.29
N THR A 3 -0.55 3.99 -61.02
CA THR A 3 0.43 4.22 -59.96
C THR A 3 -0.27 4.19 -58.61
N GLN A 4 0.08 3.24 -57.74
CA GLN A 4 -0.27 3.30 -56.33
C GLN A 4 0.40 4.53 -55.68
N PRO A 5 -0.30 5.27 -54.80
CA PRO A 5 0.32 6.33 -54.01
C PRO A 5 1.27 5.72 -52.96
N PRO A 6 2.32 6.45 -52.53
CA PRO A 6 3.29 5.95 -51.57
C PRO A 6 2.63 5.65 -50.22
N SER A 7 3.03 4.55 -49.62
CA SER A 7 2.63 4.08 -48.29
C SER A 7 2.75 5.20 -47.25
N SER A 8 1.63 5.61 -46.67
CA SER A 8 1.60 6.51 -45.51
C SER A 8 2.31 5.84 -44.33
N LEU A 9 3.36 6.49 -43.83
CA LEU A 9 4.05 6.11 -42.59
C LEU A 9 3.06 6.09 -41.41
N PRO A 10 3.28 5.24 -40.40
CA PRO A 10 2.43 5.20 -39.21
C PRO A 10 2.51 6.54 -38.45
N GLU A 11 1.34 7.13 -38.17
CA GLU A 11 1.21 8.34 -37.36
C GLU A 11 1.19 7.99 -35.87
N TYR A 12 2.07 8.61 -35.09
CA TYR A 12 2.15 8.38 -33.64
C TYR A 12 1.72 9.61 -32.86
N SER A 13 1.03 9.40 -31.74
CA SER A 13 0.67 10.49 -30.84
C SER A 13 1.92 11.02 -30.10
N LEU A 14 2.06 12.34 -30.04
CA LEU A 14 3.15 13.01 -29.30
C LEU A 14 3.13 12.70 -27.80
N SER A 15 1.98 12.29 -27.27
CA SER A 15 1.83 11.85 -25.87
C SER A 15 2.74 10.68 -25.50
N VAL A 16 3.12 9.85 -26.49
CA VAL A 16 3.94 8.64 -26.30
C VAL A 16 5.43 8.93 -26.35
N LEU A 17 5.85 10.10 -26.87
CA LEU A 17 7.26 10.46 -26.94
C LEU A 17 7.87 10.59 -25.53
N PRO A 18 9.12 10.14 -25.31
CA PRO A 18 9.81 10.24 -24.03
C PRO A 18 10.40 11.65 -23.83
N ILE A 19 9.53 12.65 -23.84
CA ILE A 19 9.84 14.08 -23.62
C ILE A 19 9.25 14.57 -22.29
N SER A 20 9.74 15.71 -21.79
CA SER A 20 9.30 16.26 -20.50
C SER A 20 7.81 16.61 -20.50
N ARG A 21 7.16 16.50 -19.33
CA ARG A 21 5.72 16.75 -19.18
C ARG A 21 5.33 18.20 -19.52
N SER A 22 6.21 19.16 -19.22
CA SER A 22 6.02 20.56 -19.58
C SER A 22 5.93 20.76 -21.09
N VAL A 23 6.82 20.11 -21.86
CA VAL A 23 6.82 20.19 -23.33
C VAL A 23 5.60 19.46 -23.92
N LYS A 24 5.16 18.34 -23.33
CA LYS A 24 3.93 17.65 -23.76
C LYS A 24 2.69 18.54 -23.64
N ILE A 25 2.57 19.25 -22.52
CA ILE A 25 1.45 20.17 -22.30
C ILE A 25 1.50 21.33 -23.29
N ALA A 26 2.68 21.93 -23.51
CA ALA A 26 2.84 23.01 -24.47
C ALA A 26 2.47 22.59 -25.91
N LEU A 27 2.89 21.39 -26.34
CA LEU A 27 2.51 20.82 -27.64
C LEU A 27 1.00 20.63 -27.77
N GLU A 28 0.35 20.09 -26.73
CA GLU A 28 -1.10 19.86 -26.72
C GLU A 28 -1.90 21.16 -26.73
N GLU A 29 -1.46 22.17 -25.96
CA GLU A 29 -2.07 23.51 -25.93
C GLU A 29 -1.91 24.26 -27.25
N ALA A 30 -0.78 24.07 -27.95
CA ALA A 30 -0.55 24.62 -29.28
C ALA A 30 -1.22 23.80 -30.41
N GLY A 31 -1.87 22.69 -30.07
CA GLY A 31 -2.68 21.90 -31.01
C GLY A 31 -1.92 20.78 -31.75
N TYR A 32 -0.65 20.55 -31.43
CA TYR A 32 0.12 19.42 -31.95
C TYR A 32 -0.28 18.12 -31.26
N ARG A 33 -0.71 17.12 -32.04
CA ARG A 33 -1.20 15.84 -31.50
C ARG A 33 -0.39 14.65 -31.99
N THR A 34 0.22 14.76 -33.17
CA THR A 34 0.92 13.67 -33.85
C THR A 34 2.34 14.07 -34.22
N THR A 35 3.22 13.07 -34.41
CA THR A 35 4.59 13.28 -34.90
C THR A 35 4.63 13.96 -36.27
N ARG A 36 3.54 13.88 -37.04
CA ARG A 36 3.41 14.52 -38.34
C ARG A 36 3.21 16.04 -38.22
N ASP A 37 2.55 16.48 -37.16
CA ASP A 37 2.27 17.90 -36.94
C ASP A 37 3.55 18.70 -36.69
N ILE A 38 4.60 18.05 -36.18
CA ILE A 38 5.92 18.65 -35.91
C ILE A 38 7.00 18.25 -36.91
N GLU A 39 6.71 17.35 -37.87
CA GLU A 39 7.68 16.79 -38.83
C GLU A 39 8.31 17.86 -39.73
N LEU A 40 7.54 18.90 -40.08
CA LEU A 40 7.99 19.98 -40.94
C LEU A 40 8.49 21.21 -40.17
N MET A 41 8.52 21.17 -38.85
CA MET A 41 8.93 22.30 -38.02
C MET A 41 10.43 22.29 -37.77
N SER A 42 11.06 23.47 -37.86
CA SER A 42 12.42 23.64 -37.36
C SER A 42 12.40 23.73 -35.83
N ALA A 43 13.54 23.40 -35.20
CA ALA A 43 13.65 23.50 -33.74
C ALA A 43 13.54 24.96 -33.26
N GLU A 44 13.95 25.91 -34.09
CA GLU A 44 13.86 27.33 -33.82
C GLU A 44 12.40 27.80 -33.85
N ASP A 45 11.61 27.37 -34.85
CA ASP A 45 10.18 27.70 -34.95
C ASP A 45 9.37 27.08 -33.82
N LEU A 46 9.62 25.79 -33.52
CA LEU A 46 8.96 25.06 -32.44
C LEU A 46 9.29 25.65 -31.05
N SER A 47 10.53 26.13 -30.87
CA SER A 47 10.96 26.79 -29.63
C SER A 47 10.21 28.12 -29.42
N VAL A 48 10.03 28.91 -30.47
CA VAL A 48 9.31 30.18 -30.40
C VAL A 48 7.81 29.96 -30.19
N GLU A 49 7.21 29.00 -30.90
CA GLU A 49 5.78 28.75 -30.85
C GLU A 49 5.33 28.16 -29.51
N LEU A 50 6.13 27.27 -28.93
CA LEU A 50 5.81 26.62 -27.65
C LEU A 50 6.37 27.36 -26.42
N ALA A 51 7.11 28.45 -26.62
CA ALA A 51 7.84 29.17 -25.58
C ALA A 51 8.76 28.26 -24.73
N ILE A 52 9.41 27.29 -25.37
CA ILE A 52 10.38 26.35 -24.75
C ILE A 52 11.81 26.66 -25.20
N SER A 53 12.82 26.11 -24.51
CA SER A 53 14.20 26.29 -24.95
C SER A 53 14.48 25.61 -26.30
N THR A 54 15.37 26.17 -27.12
CA THR A 54 15.75 25.59 -28.41
C THR A 54 16.38 24.20 -28.26
N SER A 55 17.00 23.92 -27.11
CA SER A 55 17.49 22.59 -26.76
C SER A 55 16.37 21.56 -26.54
N GLU A 56 15.28 21.95 -25.87
CA GLU A 56 14.11 21.08 -25.66
C GLU A 56 13.35 20.84 -26.97
N ALA A 57 13.24 21.86 -27.82
CA ALA A 57 12.65 21.73 -29.15
C ALA A 57 13.44 20.76 -30.04
N ARG A 58 14.78 20.89 -30.09
CA ARG A 58 15.65 19.93 -30.81
C ARG A 58 15.52 18.51 -30.29
N PHE A 59 15.55 18.35 -28.97
CA PHE A 59 15.38 17.04 -28.34
C PHE A 59 14.03 16.40 -28.72
N THR A 60 12.95 17.20 -28.75
CA THR A 60 11.61 16.72 -29.12
C THR A 60 11.53 16.23 -30.56
N LEU A 61 12.10 16.99 -31.51
CA LEU A 61 12.15 16.59 -32.92
C LEU A 61 13.01 15.33 -33.12
N GLN A 62 14.17 15.24 -32.47
CA GLN A 62 15.01 14.05 -32.51
C GLN A 62 14.30 12.81 -31.98
N GLN A 63 13.59 12.93 -30.85
CA GLN A 63 12.82 11.82 -30.29
C GLN A 63 11.66 11.40 -31.21
N ALA A 64 11.06 12.33 -31.96
CA ALA A 64 10.01 12.04 -32.92
C ALA A 64 10.54 11.27 -34.14
N GLU A 65 11.70 11.67 -34.68
CA GLU A 65 12.37 10.96 -35.79
C GLU A 65 12.83 9.55 -35.39
N GLU A 66 13.47 9.41 -34.22
CA GLU A 66 13.94 8.11 -33.72
C GLU A 66 12.78 7.13 -33.47
N TRP A 67 11.62 7.63 -33.04
CA TRP A 67 10.41 6.84 -32.86
C TRP A 67 9.79 6.36 -34.17
N GLN A 68 9.92 7.14 -35.26
CA GLN A 68 9.49 6.71 -36.59
C GLN A 68 10.42 5.65 -37.19
N GLY A 69 11.72 5.70 -36.89
CA GLY A 69 12.73 4.76 -37.42
C GLY A 69 12.74 3.35 -36.82
N ARG A 70 12.12 3.14 -35.64
CA ARG A 70 12.22 1.87 -34.88
C ARG A 70 11.41 0.69 -35.44
N THR A 71 10.58 0.87 -36.47
CA THR A 71 9.70 -0.22 -36.97
C THR A 71 9.97 -0.64 -38.42
N THR A 72 10.94 -0.06 -39.13
CA THR A 72 11.18 -0.36 -40.56
C THR A 72 12.25 -1.44 -40.82
N HIS A 73 13.00 -1.88 -39.81
CA HIS A 73 13.93 -3.02 -39.92
C HIS A 73 13.54 -4.15 -38.96
N GLY A 74 13.02 -5.25 -39.53
CA GLY A 74 12.60 -6.42 -38.78
C GLY A 74 13.75 -7.24 -38.19
N GLY A 75 13.48 -7.90 -37.06
CA GLY A 75 14.27 -9.02 -36.55
C GLY A 75 14.30 -9.14 -35.02
N ILE A 76 13.38 -9.93 -34.46
CA ILE A 76 13.45 -10.69 -33.19
C ILE A 76 14.04 -9.97 -31.97
N GLY A 77 13.14 -9.52 -31.09
CA GLY A 77 13.46 -9.09 -29.73
C GLY A 77 12.26 -8.38 -29.13
N GLY A 78 11.24 -9.14 -28.71
CA GLY A 78 10.02 -8.62 -28.11
C GLY A 78 10.29 -8.00 -26.74
N MET A 79 10.94 -6.84 -26.73
CA MET A 79 11.02 -5.93 -25.60
C MET A 79 9.80 -5.02 -25.69
N THR A 80 8.63 -5.53 -25.26
CA THR A 80 7.48 -4.66 -24.99
C THR A 80 7.73 -3.95 -23.67
N SER A 81 8.43 -2.82 -23.72
CA SER A 81 8.32 -1.78 -22.71
C SER A 81 6.91 -1.20 -22.83
N GLN A 82 5.97 -1.79 -22.09
CA GLN A 82 4.64 -1.23 -21.88
C GLN A 82 4.80 0.05 -21.08
N THR A 83 4.91 1.19 -21.77
CA THR A 83 4.45 2.45 -21.22
C THR A 83 2.94 2.33 -21.07
N SER A 84 2.49 2.08 -19.85
CA SER A 84 1.09 2.09 -19.44
C SER A 84 0.49 3.47 -19.75
N GLN A 85 -0.04 3.65 -20.95
CA GLN A 85 -1.14 4.59 -21.14
C GLN A 85 -2.23 4.12 -20.19
N ALA A 86 -2.61 4.96 -19.22
CA ALA A 86 -3.86 4.79 -18.51
C ALA A 86 -5.01 5.00 -19.52
N GLN A 87 -5.27 3.97 -20.33
CA GLN A 87 -6.53 3.86 -21.04
C GLN A 87 -7.60 3.82 -19.96
N ILE A 88 -8.43 4.86 -19.90
CA ILE A 88 -9.64 4.84 -19.09
C ILE A 88 -10.57 3.82 -19.76
N HIS A 89 -10.43 2.56 -19.39
CA HIS A 89 -11.33 1.49 -19.79
C HIS A 89 -12.59 1.62 -18.96
N SER A 90 -13.74 1.85 -19.61
CA SER A 90 -15.03 1.67 -18.96
C SER A 90 -15.21 0.16 -18.71
N ALA A 91 -14.84 -0.29 -17.52
CA ALA A 91 -15.13 -1.64 -17.07
C ALA A 91 -16.56 -1.69 -16.53
N THR A 92 -17.31 -2.75 -16.84
CA THR A 92 -18.59 -2.95 -16.16
C THR A 92 -18.34 -3.27 -14.69
N ALA A 93 -19.34 -3.05 -13.84
CA ALA A 93 -19.24 -3.48 -12.45
C ALA A 93 -18.93 -4.99 -12.36
N ALA A 94 -19.49 -5.82 -13.26
CA ALA A 94 -19.19 -7.25 -13.32
C ALA A 94 -17.74 -7.54 -13.73
N ASP A 95 -17.15 -6.77 -14.63
CA ASP A 95 -15.73 -6.93 -15.02
C ASP A 95 -14.80 -6.53 -13.88
N LEU A 96 -15.08 -5.44 -13.17
CA LEU A 96 -14.34 -5.05 -11.96
C LEU A 96 -14.46 -6.10 -10.85
N LEU A 97 -15.59 -6.78 -10.77
CA LEU A 97 -15.86 -7.81 -9.77
C LEU A 97 -15.27 -9.18 -10.13
N SER A 98 -15.18 -9.51 -11.42
CA SER A 98 -14.64 -10.78 -11.90
C SER A 98 -13.12 -10.77 -12.07
N THR A 99 -12.51 -9.60 -12.22
CA THR A 99 -11.04 -9.43 -12.32
C THR A 99 -10.34 -9.29 -10.96
N ALA A 100 -11.09 -9.00 -9.89
CA ALA A 100 -10.56 -8.72 -8.55
C ALA A 100 -10.35 -10.01 -7.71
N THR A 101 -9.54 -10.94 -8.20
CA THR A 101 -8.90 -11.92 -7.27
C THR A 101 -7.70 -11.23 -6.64
N HIS A 102 -7.96 -10.40 -5.64
CA HIS A 102 -6.89 -9.76 -4.88
C HIS A 102 -6.38 -10.73 -3.82
N PRO A 103 -5.07 -10.75 -3.54
CA PRO A 103 -4.57 -11.53 -2.43
C PRO A 103 -5.17 -11.02 -1.11
N HIS A 104 -5.51 -11.97 -0.25
CA HIS A 104 -6.11 -11.73 1.06
C HIS A 104 -5.07 -11.97 2.15
N PHE A 105 -4.75 -10.93 2.91
CA PHE A 105 -3.78 -11.00 3.99
C PHE A 105 -4.48 -11.17 5.34
N SER A 106 -4.04 -12.18 6.08
CA SER A 106 -4.56 -12.58 7.39
C SER A 106 -3.69 -12.04 8.51
N THR A 107 -4.33 -11.81 9.65
CA THR A 107 -3.68 -11.53 10.94
C THR A 107 -3.31 -12.80 11.73
N PHE A 108 -3.55 -13.98 11.17
CA PHE A 108 -3.49 -15.31 11.83
C PHE A 108 -4.42 -15.50 13.04
N SER A 109 -5.36 -14.57 13.23
CA SER A 109 -6.43 -14.66 14.21
C SER A 109 -7.78 -14.54 13.49
N ALA A 110 -8.62 -15.56 13.62
CA ALA A 110 -9.96 -15.55 13.03
C ALA A 110 -10.85 -14.46 13.63
N SER A 111 -10.65 -14.10 14.90
CA SER A 111 -11.40 -13.01 15.55
C SER A 111 -11.01 -11.63 14.99
N LEU A 112 -9.71 -11.39 14.78
CA LEU A 112 -9.19 -10.18 14.14
C LEU A 112 -9.63 -10.08 12.68
N ASP A 113 -9.43 -11.14 11.89
CA ASP A 113 -9.83 -11.17 10.48
C ASP A 113 -11.35 -11.02 10.35
N GLY A 114 -12.13 -11.73 11.17
CA GLY A 114 -13.58 -11.58 11.20
C GLY A 114 -14.07 -10.18 11.60
N LEU A 115 -13.33 -9.46 12.45
CA LEU A 115 -13.61 -8.05 12.76
C LEU A 115 -13.29 -7.15 11.57
N ILE A 116 -12.13 -7.31 10.94
CA ILE A 116 -11.69 -6.53 9.77
C ILE A 116 -12.64 -6.76 8.59
N GLY A 117 -13.05 -8.01 8.36
CA GLY A 117 -13.97 -8.41 7.29
C GLY A 117 -15.33 -7.72 7.34
N LYS A 118 -15.78 -7.23 8.50
CA LYS A 118 -17.00 -6.41 8.63
C LYS A 118 -16.89 -5.05 7.96
N PHE A 119 -15.66 -4.56 7.74
CA PHE A 119 -15.36 -3.28 7.11
C PHE A 119 -14.80 -3.42 5.70
N GLY A 120 -14.34 -4.62 5.34
CA GLY A 120 -13.86 -4.92 4.00
C GLY A 120 -15.01 -4.92 2.98
N LEU A 121 -14.69 -4.59 1.73
CA LEU A 121 -15.55 -4.82 0.56
C LEU A 121 -15.56 -6.31 0.15
N SER A 122 -15.45 -7.25 1.11
CA SER A 122 -15.55 -8.67 0.80
C SER A 122 -16.97 -8.98 0.36
N ILE A 123 -17.16 -8.96 -0.96
CA ILE A 123 -18.27 -9.65 -1.59
C ILE A 123 -17.97 -11.11 -1.33
N SER A 124 -18.84 -11.72 -0.54
CA SER A 124 -18.86 -13.14 -0.26
C SER A 124 -18.57 -13.94 -1.54
N SER A 125 -17.35 -14.44 -1.71
CA SER A 125 -17.21 -15.69 -2.45
C SER A 125 -17.98 -16.70 -1.62
N GLU A 126 -18.97 -17.33 -2.23
CA GLU A 126 -19.86 -18.28 -1.61
C GLU A 126 -19.13 -19.16 -0.59
N ALA A 127 -19.74 -19.30 0.58
CA ALA A 127 -19.39 -20.31 1.56
C ALA A 127 -19.45 -21.68 0.90
N GLY A 128 -18.33 -22.12 0.32
CA GLY A 128 -18.07 -23.51 0.02
C GLY A 128 -18.06 -24.24 1.34
N SER A 129 -19.19 -24.86 1.69
CA SER A 129 -19.31 -25.81 2.78
C SER A 129 -18.37 -26.99 2.50
N SER A 130 -17.11 -26.86 2.90
CA SER A 130 -16.20 -28.00 2.93
C SER A 130 -16.45 -28.76 4.22
N ARG A 131 -17.20 -29.85 4.08
CA ARG A 131 -17.43 -30.85 5.12
C ARG A 131 -16.09 -31.49 5.51
N LYS A 132 -15.86 -31.56 6.82
CA LYS A 132 -14.88 -32.40 7.55
C LYS A 132 -13.40 -32.03 7.43
N GLY A 133 -12.82 -31.63 8.56
CA GLY A 133 -11.38 -31.70 8.83
C GLY A 133 -10.86 -30.44 9.51
N LYS A 134 -10.11 -30.60 10.62
CA LYS A 134 -9.38 -29.52 11.28
C LYS A 134 -8.29 -28.97 10.34
N GLU A 135 -8.60 -27.95 9.55
CA GLU A 135 -7.61 -27.03 9.00
C GLU A 135 -8.10 -25.61 9.25
N ARG A 136 -7.36 -24.85 10.06
CA ARG A 136 -7.62 -23.42 10.31
C ARG A 136 -7.33 -22.66 9.03
N LEU A 137 -8.31 -22.58 8.13
CA LEU A 137 -8.22 -21.71 6.96
C LEU A 137 -8.50 -20.28 7.41
N HIS A 138 -7.47 -19.57 7.86
CA HIS A 138 -7.55 -18.15 8.14
C HIS A 138 -7.77 -17.41 6.81
N THR A 139 -9.02 -17.05 6.52
CA THR A 139 -9.36 -16.26 5.34
C THR A 139 -8.98 -14.80 5.60
N GLY A 140 -7.85 -14.37 5.03
CA GLY A 140 -7.36 -13.00 5.20
C GLY A 140 -8.41 -11.94 4.84
N SER A 141 -8.41 -10.84 5.58
CA SER A 141 -9.44 -9.78 5.43
C SER A 141 -8.86 -8.42 5.01
N ILE A 142 -7.54 -8.32 4.93
CA ILE A 142 -6.84 -7.13 4.43
C ILE A 142 -6.50 -7.40 2.97
N VAL A 143 -6.87 -6.49 2.08
CA VAL A 143 -6.60 -6.60 0.64
C VAL A 143 -5.87 -5.37 0.10
N PRO A 144 -5.10 -5.51 -0.98
CA PRO A 144 -4.67 -4.41 -1.84
C PRO A 144 -5.68 -3.28 -1.98
N GLY A 145 -5.24 -2.02 -1.86
CA GLY A 145 -6.10 -0.84 -1.89
C GLY A 145 -6.63 -0.40 -0.53
N MET A 146 -6.52 -1.22 0.52
CA MET A 146 -6.89 -0.83 1.87
C MET A 146 -5.77 -0.04 2.56
N VAL A 147 -6.16 0.96 3.34
CA VAL A 147 -5.30 1.63 4.33
C VAL A 147 -5.80 1.25 5.72
N VAL A 148 -4.94 0.65 6.54
CA VAL A 148 -5.26 0.19 7.90
C VAL A 148 -4.36 0.89 8.90
N GLU A 149 -4.95 1.62 9.83
CA GLU A 149 -4.30 2.16 11.02
C GLU A 149 -4.37 1.16 12.17
N ILE A 150 -3.24 0.87 12.80
CA ILE A 150 -3.18 0.12 14.06
C ILE A 150 -2.63 1.04 15.15
N SER A 151 -3.48 1.43 16.09
CA SER A 151 -3.12 2.30 17.19
C SER A 151 -3.33 1.62 18.54
N GLY A 152 -2.62 2.07 19.58
CA GLY A 152 -2.69 1.42 20.89
C GLY A 152 -1.50 1.75 21.79
N PRO A 153 -1.59 1.48 23.11
CA PRO A 153 -0.49 1.69 24.04
C PRO A 153 0.69 0.75 23.73
N PRO A 154 1.89 1.01 24.29
CA PRO A 154 3.00 0.07 24.26
C PRO A 154 2.59 -1.32 24.76
N GLY A 155 3.09 -2.40 24.15
CA GLY A 155 2.74 -3.77 24.54
C GLY A 155 1.35 -4.26 24.13
N GLY A 156 0.54 -3.41 23.48
CA GLY A 156 -0.81 -3.77 22.98
C GLY A 156 -0.81 -4.78 21.82
N GLY A 157 0.31 -4.95 21.10
CA GLY A 157 0.40 -5.94 20.02
C GLY A 157 0.40 -5.39 18.59
N LYS A 158 0.52 -4.07 18.41
CA LYS A 158 0.51 -3.40 17.09
C LYS A 158 1.48 -4.05 16.10
N SER A 159 2.76 -4.11 16.47
CA SER A 159 3.81 -4.70 15.64
C SER A 159 3.62 -6.21 15.42
N ALA A 160 3.00 -6.93 16.37
CA ALA A 160 2.70 -8.35 16.19
C ALA A 160 1.63 -8.57 15.11
N ILE A 161 0.58 -7.76 15.11
CA ILE A 161 -0.46 -7.78 14.07
C ILE A 161 0.19 -7.44 12.71
N ALA A 162 0.96 -6.36 12.63
CA ALA A 162 1.64 -5.97 11.39
C ALA A 162 2.58 -7.08 10.87
N LEU A 163 3.35 -7.71 11.76
CA LEU A 163 4.24 -8.84 11.45
C LEU A 163 3.46 -10.03 10.88
N ALA A 164 2.33 -10.40 11.49
CA ALA A 164 1.50 -11.50 11.01
C ALA A 164 0.97 -11.24 9.59
N VAL A 165 0.52 -10.02 9.32
CA VAL A 165 0.05 -9.65 7.97
C VAL A 165 1.20 -9.70 6.95
N ALA A 166 2.41 -9.28 7.33
CA ALA A 166 3.60 -9.38 6.47
C ALA A 166 3.87 -10.83 6.05
N LEU A 167 3.87 -11.76 7.02
CA LEU A 167 4.08 -13.18 6.75
C LEU A 167 2.93 -13.77 5.95
N SER A 168 1.67 -13.44 6.29
CA SER A 168 0.51 -13.91 5.54
C SER A 168 0.51 -13.45 4.08
N ALA A 169 1.00 -12.24 3.77
CA ALA A 169 1.10 -11.75 2.39
C ALA A 169 2.08 -12.56 1.54
N ARG A 170 3.13 -13.10 2.17
CA ARG A 170 4.08 -14.01 1.51
C ARG A 170 3.49 -15.40 1.31
N GLU A 171 2.68 -15.88 2.26
CA GLU A 171 1.98 -17.16 2.16
C GLU A 171 0.86 -17.16 1.11
N SER A 172 0.08 -16.08 0.99
CA SER A 172 -1.08 -16.03 0.10
C SER A 172 -0.71 -16.21 -1.38
N GLY A 173 0.42 -15.63 -1.81
CA GLY A 173 0.92 -15.79 -3.18
C GLY A 173 1.50 -17.17 -3.50
N GLN A 174 1.78 -18.01 -2.49
CA GLN A 174 2.31 -19.35 -2.70
C GLN A 174 1.19 -20.38 -2.94
N LYS A 175 0.07 -20.27 -2.22
CA LYS A 175 -1.09 -21.18 -2.36
C LYS A 175 -1.78 -21.10 -3.74
N GLU A 176 -1.80 -19.92 -4.36
CA GLU A 176 -2.34 -19.73 -5.72
C GLU A 176 -1.53 -20.47 -6.79
N THR A 177 -0.23 -20.72 -6.54
CA THR A 177 0.63 -21.45 -7.48
C THR A 177 0.38 -22.96 -7.42
N GLU A 178 0.04 -23.49 -6.24
CA GLU A 178 -0.28 -24.91 -6.04
C GLU A 178 -1.64 -25.31 -6.63
N LEU A 179 -2.66 -24.45 -6.49
CA LEU A 179 -4.00 -24.65 -7.05
C LEU A 179 -4.03 -24.69 -8.59
N ASN A 180 -3.07 -24.02 -9.25
CA ASN A 180 -2.98 -23.95 -10.71
C ASN A 180 -2.08 -25.04 -11.34
N GLY A 181 -1.62 -26.02 -10.56
CA GLY A 181 -1.08 -27.30 -11.05
C GLY A 181 0.23 -27.22 -11.86
N HIS A 182 0.97 -26.10 -11.82
CA HIS A 182 2.20 -25.94 -12.59
C HIS A 182 3.45 -25.95 -11.69
N SER A 183 4.05 -27.14 -11.62
CA SER A 183 5.48 -27.46 -11.49
C SER A 183 6.12 -27.48 -10.09
N GLU A 184 6.48 -28.71 -9.70
CA GLU A 184 7.73 -29.01 -8.99
C GLU A 184 8.92 -28.26 -9.62
N GLY A 185 9.69 -27.53 -8.80
CA GLY A 185 11.09 -27.20 -9.12
C GLY A 185 11.43 -25.89 -9.83
N LYS A 186 10.53 -24.90 -9.97
CA LYS A 186 10.90 -23.55 -10.46
C LYS A 186 10.64 -22.46 -9.41
N ALA A 187 11.68 -21.65 -9.16
CA ALA A 187 11.79 -20.67 -8.09
C ALA A 187 10.60 -19.71 -7.94
N HIS A 188 10.00 -19.70 -6.74
CA HIS A 188 9.63 -18.59 -5.82
C HIS A 188 9.26 -17.18 -6.35
N SER A 189 9.01 -16.98 -7.65
CA SER A 189 8.99 -15.67 -8.31
C SER A 189 7.59 -15.05 -8.44
N GLY A 190 6.52 -15.79 -8.11
CA GLY A 190 5.13 -15.37 -8.33
C GLY A 190 4.44 -14.68 -7.15
N SER A 191 4.94 -14.82 -5.92
CA SER A 191 4.27 -14.28 -4.73
C SER A 191 4.57 -12.78 -4.54
N GLY A 192 3.54 -12.00 -4.19
CA GLY A 192 3.65 -10.56 -3.97
C GLY A 192 4.54 -10.18 -2.79
N GLN A 193 5.37 -9.17 -2.97
CA GLN A 193 6.42 -8.74 -2.04
C GLN A 193 5.89 -7.76 -0.99
N VAL A 194 6.63 -7.64 0.12
CA VAL A 194 6.26 -6.79 1.25
C VAL A 194 7.36 -5.77 1.49
N LEU A 195 7.01 -4.51 1.71
CA LEU A 195 7.91 -3.48 2.23
C LEU A 195 7.58 -3.19 3.69
N ILE A 196 8.56 -3.31 4.57
CA ILE A 196 8.47 -2.96 6.00
C ILE A 196 9.38 -1.76 6.25
N ILE A 197 8.78 -0.69 6.76
CA ILE A 197 9.47 0.52 7.22
C ILE A 197 9.41 0.50 8.74
N ASP A 198 10.50 0.07 9.36
CA ASP A 198 10.63 -0.05 10.82
C ASP A 198 11.34 1.20 11.39
N THR A 199 10.67 1.91 12.29
CA THR A 199 11.17 3.15 12.90
C THR A 199 11.61 2.98 14.35
N GLU A 200 10.95 2.10 15.11
CA GLU A 200 11.17 1.95 16.56
C GLU A 200 12.03 0.74 16.92
N GLY A 201 12.00 -0.33 16.12
CA GLY A 201 12.91 -1.47 16.25
C GLY A 201 12.15 -2.74 16.60
N ALA A 202 10.83 -2.71 16.42
CA ALA A 202 9.93 -3.75 16.86
C ALA A 202 9.84 -4.91 15.87
N MET A 203 10.33 -4.73 14.65
CA MET A 203 10.26 -5.70 13.54
C MET A 203 11.67 -6.15 13.11
N THR A 204 12.47 -6.62 14.07
CA THR A 204 13.82 -7.10 13.76
C THR A 204 13.81 -8.38 12.92
N THR A 205 14.91 -8.63 12.22
CA THR A 205 15.10 -9.84 11.40
C THR A 205 14.96 -11.13 12.20
N GLU A 206 15.42 -11.13 13.46
CA GLU A 206 15.32 -12.29 14.36
C GLU A 206 13.87 -12.59 14.67
N ARG A 207 13.08 -11.55 14.99
CA ARG A 207 11.65 -11.69 15.28
C ARG A 207 10.88 -12.17 14.05
N LEU A 208 11.18 -11.64 12.87
CA LEU A 208 10.61 -12.14 11.62
C LEU A 208 10.96 -13.62 11.40
N TYR A 209 12.20 -14.02 11.66
CA TYR A 209 12.65 -15.39 11.48
C TYR A 209 11.95 -16.37 12.42
N GLU A 210 11.84 -16.03 13.71
CA GLU A 210 11.11 -16.87 14.68
C GLU A 210 9.63 -17.01 14.32
N ALA A 211 8.98 -15.90 13.95
CA ALA A 211 7.59 -15.93 13.51
C ALA A 211 7.40 -16.72 12.21
N ALA A 212 8.29 -16.56 11.23
CA ALA A 212 8.27 -17.34 9.99
C ALA A 212 8.47 -18.84 10.25
N ARG A 213 9.34 -19.19 11.21
CA ARG A 213 9.54 -20.58 11.64
C ARG A 213 8.27 -21.19 12.24
N ALA A 214 7.52 -20.42 13.03
CA ALA A 214 6.23 -20.87 13.55
C ALA A 214 5.18 -21.05 12.44
N VAL A 215 5.18 -20.18 11.42
CA VAL A 215 4.24 -20.28 10.28
C VAL A 215 4.46 -21.54 9.46
N VAL A 216 5.72 -21.96 9.26
CA VAL A 216 6.06 -23.19 8.50
C VAL A 216 6.19 -24.43 9.39
N GLU A 217 5.84 -24.34 10.68
CA GLU A 217 5.97 -25.47 11.60
C GLU A 217 5.04 -26.61 11.17
N GLY A 218 5.61 -27.80 10.93
CA GLY A 218 4.87 -28.95 10.40
C GLY A 218 4.81 -29.03 8.87
N ASP A 219 5.40 -28.05 8.17
CA ASP A 219 5.64 -28.06 6.73
C ASP A 219 7.05 -28.59 6.41
N LYS A 220 7.31 -28.92 5.13
CA LYS A 220 8.65 -29.19 4.59
C LYS A 220 9.40 -27.91 4.19
N ARG A 221 8.70 -26.77 4.11
CA ARG A 221 9.27 -25.47 3.74
C ARG A 221 10.21 -24.91 4.83
N LEU A 222 11.17 -24.10 4.40
CA LEU A 222 12.08 -23.41 5.30
C LEU A 222 11.55 -21.99 5.63
N PRO A 223 11.87 -21.42 6.80
CA PRO A 223 11.47 -20.05 7.14
C PRO A 223 11.93 -19.02 6.09
N HIS A 224 13.09 -19.27 5.46
CA HIS A 224 13.62 -18.44 4.39
C HIS A 224 12.69 -18.33 3.18
N ASP A 225 11.90 -19.36 2.88
CA ASP A 225 10.99 -19.37 1.73
C ASP A 225 9.84 -18.38 1.92
N VAL A 226 9.42 -18.14 3.17
CA VAL A 226 8.44 -17.12 3.55
C VAL A 226 9.08 -15.74 3.55
N LEU A 227 10.29 -15.62 4.12
CA LEU A 227 10.99 -14.34 4.27
C LEU A 227 11.50 -13.77 2.95
N GLN A 228 11.80 -14.62 1.96
CA GLN A 228 12.22 -14.17 0.64
C GLN A 228 11.16 -13.24 0.06
N GLY A 229 11.51 -12.00 -0.31
CA GLY A 229 10.57 -11.01 -0.85
C GLY A 229 9.99 -10.04 0.19
N ILE A 230 10.43 -10.11 1.45
CA ILE A 230 10.24 -9.05 2.43
C ILE A 230 11.44 -8.09 2.36
N HIS A 231 11.17 -6.82 2.05
CA HIS A 231 12.14 -5.73 2.07
C HIS A 231 11.99 -4.98 3.38
N ILE A 232 13.06 -4.83 4.15
CA ILE A 232 13.04 -4.13 5.43
C ILE A 232 13.94 -2.88 5.34
N LEU A 233 13.37 -1.73 5.65
CA LEU A 233 14.06 -0.46 5.78
C LEU A 233 13.97 0.04 7.21
N ARG A 234 15.14 0.23 7.83
CA ARG A 234 15.25 0.84 9.16
C ARG A 234 15.37 2.35 9.03
N VAL A 235 14.42 3.10 9.60
CA VAL A 235 14.38 4.57 9.52
C VAL A 235 14.51 5.17 10.91
N SER A 236 15.70 5.72 11.21
CA SER A 236 16.07 6.13 12.56
C SER A 236 15.80 7.61 12.83
N THR A 237 15.63 8.43 11.78
CA THR A 237 15.41 9.89 11.93
C THR A 237 14.20 10.41 11.15
N GLN A 238 13.65 11.54 11.60
CA GLN A 238 12.55 12.21 10.90
C GLN A 238 12.95 12.62 9.47
N HIS A 239 14.20 13.04 9.26
CA HIS A 239 14.69 13.42 7.94
C HIS A 239 14.73 12.22 6.99
N GLU A 240 15.21 11.06 7.45
CA GLU A 240 15.16 9.81 6.68
C GLU A 240 13.72 9.42 6.36
N MET A 241 12.80 9.56 7.32
CA MET A 241 11.38 9.28 7.08
C MET A 241 10.79 10.16 5.98
N LEU A 242 11.07 11.47 6.00
CA LEU A 242 10.59 12.39 4.99
C LEU A 242 11.21 12.09 3.61
N ALA A 243 12.51 11.85 3.56
CA ALA A 243 13.20 11.48 2.32
C ALA A 243 12.64 10.17 1.73
N LEU A 244 12.40 9.17 2.58
CA LEU A 244 11.78 7.91 2.18
C LEU A 244 10.38 8.13 1.64
N LEU A 245 9.53 8.90 2.32
CA LEU A 245 8.19 9.21 1.84
C LEU A 245 8.24 9.87 0.45
N HIS A 246 9.13 10.84 0.23
CA HIS A 246 9.28 11.52 -1.06
C HIS A 246 9.77 10.61 -2.20
N THR A 247 10.46 9.51 -1.88
CA THR A 247 11.02 8.57 -2.87
C THR A 247 10.24 7.25 -2.95
N LEU A 248 9.29 7.01 -2.03
CA LEU A 248 8.54 5.76 -1.93
C LEU A 248 7.76 5.47 -3.21
N ASP A 249 7.26 6.50 -3.86
CA ASP A 249 6.51 6.39 -5.11
C ASP A 249 7.35 5.79 -6.25
N GLU A 250 8.52 6.37 -6.52
CA GLU A 250 9.49 5.86 -7.50
C GLU A 250 10.01 4.48 -7.11
N TRP A 251 10.20 4.23 -5.81
CA TRP A 251 10.61 2.92 -5.33
C TRP A 251 9.53 1.86 -5.61
N LEU A 252 8.25 2.16 -5.40
CA LEU A 252 7.15 1.23 -5.71
C LEU A 252 7.00 1.02 -7.22
N GLU A 253 7.25 2.02 -8.07
CA GLU A 253 7.28 1.87 -9.53
C GLU A 253 8.37 0.88 -9.98
N SER A 254 9.54 0.92 -9.34
CA SER A 254 10.63 -0.03 -9.60
C SER A 254 10.43 -1.41 -8.95
N HIS A 255 9.47 -1.54 -8.03
CA HIS A 255 9.14 -2.78 -7.32
C HIS A 255 7.67 -3.18 -7.51
N PRO A 256 7.20 -3.44 -8.75
CA PRO A 256 5.78 -3.67 -9.07
C PRO A 256 5.19 -4.94 -8.44
N LYS A 257 6.04 -5.81 -7.87
CA LYS A 257 5.58 -7.00 -7.14
C LYS A 257 5.16 -6.68 -5.70
N VAL A 258 5.50 -5.50 -5.16
CA VAL A 258 5.14 -5.13 -3.79
C VAL A 258 3.64 -4.85 -3.73
N ASN A 259 2.93 -5.58 -2.87
CA ASN A 259 1.49 -5.46 -2.69
C ASN A 259 1.08 -5.20 -1.24
N LEU A 260 2.06 -5.03 -0.34
CA LEU A 260 1.87 -4.63 1.04
C LEU A 260 3.01 -3.71 1.50
N VAL A 261 2.64 -2.56 2.06
CA VAL A 261 3.56 -1.61 2.70
C VAL A 261 3.18 -1.47 4.18
N ILE A 262 4.15 -1.68 5.07
CA ILE A 262 3.97 -1.55 6.52
C ILE A 262 4.85 -0.40 7.00
N ILE A 263 4.27 0.53 7.76
CA ILE A 263 4.98 1.60 8.46
C ILE A 263 4.79 1.38 9.96
N ASP A 264 5.78 0.79 10.62
CA ASP A 264 5.79 0.62 12.08
C ASP A 264 6.95 1.39 12.72
N THR A 265 6.75 2.56 13.29
CA THR A 265 5.51 3.30 13.55
C THR A 265 5.63 4.71 12.96
N LEU A 266 4.57 5.19 12.29
CA LEU A 266 4.57 6.51 11.65
C LEU A 266 4.65 7.63 12.69
N SER A 267 3.86 7.53 13.77
CA SER A 267 3.79 8.56 14.81
C SER A 267 5.13 8.93 15.46
N PHE A 268 6.14 8.03 15.46
CA PHE A 268 7.44 8.22 16.12
C PHE A 268 8.15 9.49 15.66
N HIS A 269 8.32 9.63 14.34
CA HIS A 269 9.06 10.75 13.73
C HIS A 269 8.30 12.08 13.75
N PHE A 270 7.01 12.05 14.08
CA PHE A 270 6.15 13.24 14.15
C PHE A 270 5.75 13.60 15.60
N ARG A 271 6.46 13.05 16.61
CA ARG A 271 6.36 13.46 18.03
C ARG A 271 7.20 14.73 18.26
N GLN A 272 6.63 15.92 18.06
CA GLN A 272 7.27 17.15 18.52
C GLN A 272 6.33 18.00 19.39
N LEU A 273 6.93 18.57 20.45
CA LEU A 273 6.32 19.43 21.44
C LEU A 273 6.30 20.88 20.93
N SER A 274 5.10 21.35 20.59
CA SER A 274 4.62 22.74 20.66
C SER A 274 5.64 23.87 20.44
N LEU A 275 5.90 24.20 19.17
CA LEU A 275 6.14 25.56 18.70
C LEU A 275 5.27 25.76 17.44
N ASP A 276 4.63 26.92 17.28
CA ASP A 276 3.66 27.15 16.18
C ASP A 276 4.23 26.89 14.78
N ILE A 277 5.52 27.24 14.58
CA ILE A 277 6.24 26.97 13.33
C ILE A 277 6.43 25.46 13.11
N ALA A 278 6.71 24.71 14.17
CA ALA A 278 6.85 23.26 14.13
C ALA A 278 5.49 22.57 13.87
N ALA A 279 4.40 23.12 14.39
CA ALA A 279 3.04 22.60 14.15
C ALA A 279 2.63 22.74 12.67
N LYS A 280 2.89 23.91 12.05
CA LYS A 280 2.60 24.12 10.62
C LYS A 280 3.45 23.21 9.73
N ARG A 281 4.75 23.10 10.02
CA ARG A 281 5.66 22.18 9.31
C ARG A 281 5.16 20.73 9.39
N ARG A 282 4.87 20.26 10.61
CA ARG A 282 4.33 18.92 10.85
C ARG A 282 3.03 18.68 10.07
N ALA A 283 2.12 19.65 10.04
CA ALA A 283 0.88 19.52 9.27
C ALA A 283 1.15 19.33 7.77
N MET A 284 2.11 20.07 7.20
CA MET A 284 2.51 19.89 5.79
C MET A 284 3.16 18.53 5.54
N GLU A 285 4.05 18.09 6.44
CA GLU A 285 4.70 16.77 6.35
C GLU A 285 3.69 15.61 6.45
N LEU A 286 2.69 15.72 7.34
CA LEU A 286 1.62 14.74 7.46
C LEU A 286 0.70 14.75 6.23
N GLN A 287 0.48 15.91 5.61
CA GLN A 287 -0.28 16.01 4.36
C GLN A 287 0.46 15.35 3.19
N VAL A 288 1.78 15.49 3.13
CA VAL A 288 2.63 14.76 2.18
C VAL A 288 2.51 13.25 2.44
N SER A 289 2.69 12.82 3.70
CA SER A 289 2.54 11.41 4.11
C SER A 289 1.21 10.81 3.67
N LYS A 290 0.11 11.54 3.92
CA LYS A 290 -1.25 11.15 3.52
C LYS A 290 -1.39 10.95 2.02
N THR A 291 -0.82 11.85 1.22
CA THR A 291 -0.89 11.79 -0.24
C THR A 291 -0.14 10.57 -0.76
N ILE A 292 1.07 10.32 -0.25
CA ILE A 292 1.92 9.20 -0.66
C ILE A 292 1.31 7.85 -0.22
N ILE A 293 0.83 7.75 1.02
CA ILE A 293 0.14 6.53 1.52
C ILE A 293 -1.09 6.23 0.67
N SER A 294 -1.85 7.26 0.30
CA SER A 294 -3.02 7.09 -0.59
C SER A 294 -2.61 6.63 -1.98
N LYS A 295 -1.50 7.15 -2.51
CA LYS A 295 -0.97 6.74 -3.83
C LYS A 295 -0.47 5.29 -3.80
N ALA A 296 0.25 4.89 -2.75
CA ALA A 296 0.66 3.50 -2.56
C ALA A 296 -0.54 2.55 -2.56
N ALA A 297 -1.62 2.92 -1.86
CA ALA A 297 -2.83 2.09 -1.83
C ALA A 297 -3.56 2.04 -3.18
N MET A 298 -3.83 3.21 -3.78
CA MET A 298 -4.77 3.32 -4.90
C MET A 298 -4.12 3.15 -6.29
N VAL A 299 -2.85 3.55 -6.44
CA VAL A 299 -2.14 3.52 -7.73
C VAL A 299 -1.23 2.31 -7.81
N HIS A 300 -0.47 2.04 -6.75
CA HIS A 300 0.43 0.88 -6.68
C HIS A 300 -0.26 -0.39 -6.19
N HIS A 301 -1.58 -0.33 -5.98
CA HIS A 301 -2.40 -1.46 -5.52
C HIS A 301 -1.79 -2.18 -4.31
N CYS A 302 -1.22 -1.43 -3.36
CA CYS A 302 -0.72 -1.99 -2.11
C CYS A 302 -1.82 -1.98 -1.04
N ALA A 303 -1.83 -2.97 -0.16
CA ALA A 303 -2.37 -2.74 1.18
C ALA A 303 -1.35 -1.88 1.95
N VAL A 304 -1.82 -0.91 2.74
CA VAL A 304 -0.93 -0.08 3.56
C VAL A 304 -1.33 -0.19 5.03
N ILE A 305 -0.43 -0.73 5.85
CA ILE A 305 -0.58 -0.77 7.31
C ILE A 305 0.27 0.32 7.93
N VAL A 306 -0.32 1.12 8.80
CA VAL A 306 0.38 2.16 9.54
C VAL A 306 0.13 1.98 11.03
N CYS A 307 1.21 1.80 11.79
CA CYS A 307 1.12 1.78 13.23
C CYS A 307 1.31 3.18 13.82
N ASN A 308 0.51 3.49 14.83
CA ASN A 308 0.55 4.74 15.57
C ASN A 308 0.51 4.52 17.09
N GLN A 309 1.18 5.39 17.83
CA GLN A 309 1.04 5.44 19.28
C GLN A 309 -0.18 6.27 19.69
N LEU A 310 -0.65 6.03 20.91
CA LEU A 310 -1.65 6.87 21.56
C LEU A 310 -0.98 8.05 22.26
N ALA A 311 -1.66 9.18 22.29
CA ALA A 311 -1.32 10.35 23.09
C ALA A 311 -2.46 10.69 24.04
N THR A 312 -2.08 11.28 25.18
CA THR A 312 -3.04 11.79 26.17
C THR A 312 -3.51 13.18 25.74
N LYS A 313 -4.81 13.35 25.55
CA LYS A 313 -5.44 14.66 25.35
C LYS A 313 -6.18 15.06 26.62
N LEU A 314 -5.78 16.18 27.19
CA LEU A 314 -6.48 16.81 28.30
C LEU A 314 -7.64 17.64 27.76
N LEU A 315 -8.79 17.51 28.39
CA LEU A 315 -10.00 18.24 28.07
C LEU A 315 -10.55 18.90 29.34
N ASN A 316 -11.11 20.08 29.21
CA ASN A 316 -11.85 20.74 30.28
C ASN A 316 -13.29 20.18 30.36
N ALA A 317 -14.08 20.70 31.30
CA ALA A 317 -15.48 20.30 31.50
C ALA A 317 -16.36 20.52 30.26
N GLU A 318 -16.02 21.48 29.38
CA GLU A 318 -16.74 21.74 28.12
C GLU A 318 -16.17 20.94 26.92
N ASN A 319 -15.36 19.91 27.15
CA ASN A 319 -14.73 19.06 26.13
C ASN A 319 -13.76 19.78 25.18
N LYS A 320 -13.23 20.95 25.56
CA LYS A 320 -12.23 21.69 24.80
C LYS A 320 -10.81 21.28 25.20
N PRO A 321 -9.81 21.41 24.31
CA PRO A 321 -8.41 21.16 24.66
C PRO A 321 -7.99 21.97 25.89
N ALA A 322 -7.35 21.28 26.85
CA ALA A 322 -6.89 21.85 28.11
C ALA A 322 -5.39 21.57 28.33
N ASN A 323 -4.81 22.26 29.31
CA ASN A 323 -3.46 21.98 29.82
C ASN A 323 -3.54 21.28 31.20
N PHE A 324 -2.39 21.05 31.84
CA PHE A 324 -2.34 20.37 33.14
C PHE A 324 -3.07 21.11 34.27
N ASP A 325 -3.23 22.43 34.17
CA ASP A 325 -3.91 23.24 35.20
C ASP A 325 -5.43 23.32 34.99
N THR A 326 -5.88 23.19 33.75
CA THR A 326 -7.29 23.38 33.34
C THR A 326 -7.99 22.08 32.92
N GLY A 327 -7.27 20.95 33.01
CA GLY A 327 -7.76 19.64 32.60
C GLY A 327 -8.72 19.05 33.64
N ASP A 328 -9.94 18.75 33.20
CA ASP A 328 -10.95 18.05 34.00
C ASP A 328 -10.93 16.53 33.71
N ARG A 329 -10.62 16.17 32.45
CA ARG A 329 -10.55 14.77 32.01
C ARG A 329 -9.39 14.54 31.05
N ALA A 330 -8.85 13.32 31.08
CA ALA A 330 -7.82 12.85 30.15
C ALA A 330 -8.36 11.70 29.30
N ILE A 331 -8.14 11.75 27.99
CA ILE A 331 -8.49 10.67 27.07
C ILE A 331 -7.26 10.22 26.28
N LEU A 332 -7.20 8.94 25.96
CA LEU A 332 -6.22 8.42 25.01
C LEU A 332 -6.79 8.50 23.59
N MET A 333 -5.98 8.98 22.66
CA MET A 333 -6.34 9.06 21.24
C MET A 333 -5.11 8.81 20.35
N PRO A 334 -5.28 8.34 19.11
CA PRO A 334 -4.17 8.22 18.17
C PRO A 334 -3.42 9.56 18.04
N GLN A 335 -2.10 9.53 18.21
CA GLN A 335 -1.26 10.74 18.33
C GLN A 335 -1.33 11.64 17.09
N LEU A 336 -1.53 11.06 15.91
CA LEU A 336 -1.62 11.80 14.64
C LEU A 336 -3.06 12.12 14.24
N SER A 337 -4.06 11.59 14.96
CA SER A 337 -5.48 11.77 14.66
C SER A 337 -5.77 11.58 13.15
N ASP A 338 -6.64 12.41 12.56
CA ASP A 338 -7.01 12.38 11.14
C ASP A 338 -5.98 13.03 10.19
N SER A 339 -4.86 13.55 10.71
CA SER A 339 -3.95 14.41 9.93
C SER A 339 -3.12 13.66 8.88
N TRP A 340 -2.98 12.34 9.01
CA TRP A 340 -2.11 11.52 8.15
C TRP A 340 -2.90 10.54 7.25
N ALA A 341 -4.18 10.31 7.53
CA ALA A 341 -5.00 9.32 6.85
C ALA A 341 -6.16 9.97 6.07
N THR A 342 -6.67 9.27 5.05
CA THR A 342 -7.92 9.63 4.38
C THR A 342 -9.12 9.17 5.19
N SER A 343 -10.32 9.65 4.84
CA SER A 343 -11.56 9.26 5.49
C SER A 343 -11.95 7.79 5.27
N LYS A 344 -11.25 7.05 4.42
CA LYS A 344 -11.51 5.64 4.10
C LYS A 344 -10.56 4.66 4.81
N ALA A 345 -9.66 5.14 5.66
CA ALA A 345 -8.78 4.25 6.42
C ALA A 345 -9.57 3.47 7.49
N LEU A 346 -9.33 2.16 7.56
CA LEU A 346 -9.79 1.30 8.64
C LEU A 346 -8.92 1.55 9.87
N ARG A 347 -9.52 1.80 11.02
CA ARG A 347 -8.82 2.07 12.28
C ARG A 347 -9.05 0.95 13.26
N LEU A 348 -7.95 0.32 13.66
CA LEU A 348 -7.88 -0.67 14.71
C LEU A 348 -7.23 -0.02 15.93
N VAL A 349 -7.97 0.07 17.04
CA VAL A 349 -7.45 0.56 18.31
C VAL A 349 -7.34 -0.62 19.27
N VAL A 350 -6.11 -0.93 19.66
CA VAL A 350 -5.76 -2.11 20.44
C VAL A 350 -5.50 -1.72 21.88
N PHE A 351 -6.04 -2.49 22.82
CA PHE A 351 -5.82 -2.34 24.26
C PHE A 351 -5.62 -3.70 24.92
N ARG A 352 -4.94 -3.71 26.06
CA ARG A 352 -5.01 -4.85 26.99
C ARG A 352 -6.24 -4.71 27.87
N GLY A 353 -6.78 -5.83 28.33
CA GLY A 353 -7.79 -5.86 29.37
C GLY A 353 -7.28 -5.25 30.69
N GLY A 354 -8.20 -5.18 31.66
CA GLY A 354 -7.91 -4.67 32.99
C GLY A 354 -7.01 -5.59 33.81
N VAL A 355 -6.85 -5.29 35.10
CA VAL A 355 -5.93 -5.98 36.04
C VAL A 355 -6.16 -7.50 36.14
N SER A 356 -7.37 -7.98 35.83
CA SER A 356 -7.72 -9.41 35.86
C SER A 356 -7.89 -10.02 34.48
N ASP A 357 -7.59 -9.27 33.43
CA ASP A 357 -7.86 -9.63 32.04
C ASP A 357 -6.62 -9.38 31.19
N GLU A 358 -5.81 -10.43 31.07
CA GLU A 358 -4.56 -10.41 30.30
C GLU A 358 -4.79 -10.43 28.78
N ILE A 359 -6.05 -10.55 28.34
CA ILE A 359 -6.43 -10.63 26.92
C ILE A 359 -6.29 -9.25 26.27
N ARG A 360 -6.07 -9.23 24.96
CA ARG A 360 -6.09 -7.99 24.16
C ARG A 360 -7.42 -7.84 23.45
N TYR A 361 -7.85 -6.60 23.33
CA TYR A 361 -9.04 -6.21 22.59
C TYR A 361 -8.65 -5.28 21.47
N VAL A 362 -9.30 -5.46 20.33
CA VAL A 362 -9.23 -4.52 19.21
C VAL A 362 -10.60 -3.94 18.95
N TYR A 363 -10.67 -2.62 18.82
CA TYR A 363 -11.86 -1.89 18.41
C TYR A 363 -11.65 -1.43 16.97
N ALA A 364 -12.60 -1.73 16.09
CA ALA A 364 -12.49 -1.37 14.67
C ALA A 364 -13.50 -0.29 14.30
N SER A 365 -13.05 0.70 13.54
CA SER A 365 -13.90 1.77 13.02
C SER A 365 -13.41 2.25 11.66
N MET A 366 -14.31 2.76 10.82
CA MET A 366 -13.96 3.44 9.57
C MET A 366 -14.44 4.89 9.68
N SER A 367 -13.65 5.84 9.19
CA SER A 367 -13.99 7.27 9.32
C SER A 367 -15.34 7.57 8.65
N GLY A 368 -16.30 8.08 9.43
CA GLY A 368 -17.64 8.45 8.95
C GLY A 368 -18.75 7.41 9.18
N LEU A 369 -18.46 6.23 9.75
CA LEU A 369 -19.46 5.19 10.08
C LEU A 369 -19.86 5.16 11.58
N SER A 370 -21.06 4.62 11.82
CA SER A 370 -22.03 4.82 12.91
C SER A 370 -21.66 4.43 14.37
N LYS A 371 -22.59 4.80 15.26
CA LYS A 371 -22.71 4.87 16.74
C LYS A 371 -22.25 3.69 17.61
N THR A 372 -21.83 2.55 17.05
CA THR A 372 -21.35 1.39 17.83
C THR A 372 -20.06 0.85 17.24
N VAL A 373 -18.97 0.90 18.00
CA VAL A 373 -17.65 0.45 17.57
C VAL A 373 -17.53 -1.06 17.86
N PRO A 374 -17.54 -1.95 16.85
CA PRO A 374 -17.37 -3.37 17.08
C PRO A 374 -15.97 -3.68 17.60
N TYR A 375 -15.86 -4.78 18.35
CA TYR A 375 -14.60 -5.23 18.91
C TYR A 375 -14.41 -6.75 18.73
N ALA A 376 -13.17 -7.19 18.91
CA ALA A 376 -12.80 -8.59 19.01
C ALA A 376 -11.70 -8.76 20.06
N ALA A 377 -11.68 -9.94 20.70
CA ALA A 377 -10.64 -10.35 21.64
C ALA A 377 -9.62 -11.23 20.92
N PHE A 378 -8.34 -11.06 21.26
CA PHE A 378 -7.22 -11.84 20.74
C PHE A 378 -6.06 -11.82 21.75
N ASP A 379 -5.04 -12.63 21.54
CA ASP A 379 -3.80 -12.56 22.30
C ASP A 379 -2.58 -12.71 21.38
N ILE A 380 -1.38 -12.72 21.93
CA ILE A 380 -0.12 -12.96 21.24
C ILE A 380 0.48 -14.24 21.79
N ASP A 381 0.76 -15.19 20.91
CA ASP A 381 1.36 -16.47 21.29
C ASP A 381 2.85 -16.34 21.64
N SER A 382 3.47 -17.47 22.01
CA SER A 382 4.90 -17.54 22.33
C SER A 382 5.82 -17.21 21.14
N ASN A 383 5.31 -17.25 19.92
CA ASN A 383 6.05 -16.92 18.69
C ASN A 383 5.89 -15.45 18.30
N GLY A 384 5.16 -14.67 19.10
CA GLY A 384 4.96 -13.25 18.85
C GLY A 384 3.91 -12.95 17.77
N LEU A 385 3.06 -13.92 17.43
CA LEU A 385 1.98 -13.81 16.45
C LEU A 385 0.61 -13.69 17.12
N PRO A 386 -0.37 -12.98 16.53
CA PRO A 386 -1.73 -12.94 17.04
C PRO A 386 -2.36 -14.34 17.03
N CYS A 387 -3.13 -14.65 18.08
CA CYS A 387 -3.87 -15.89 18.21
C CYS A 387 -5.27 -15.65 18.79
N ASP A 388 -6.20 -16.54 18.46
CA ASP A 388 -7.56 -16.48 19.00
C ASP A 388 -7.63 -17.01 20.43
N VAL A 389 -8.44 -16.36 21.27
CA VAL A 389 -8.74 -16.83 22.63
C VAL A 389 -9.87 -17.86 22.56
N PRO A 390 -9.63 -19.15 22.87
CA PRO A 390 -10.60 -20.23 22.64
C PRO A 390 -11.94 -20.03 23.39
N GLU A 391 -11.88 -19.49 24.60
CA GLU A 391 -13.04 -19.26 25.48
C GLU A 391 -14.02 -18.22 24.90
N MET A 392 -13.54 -17.34 24.02
CA MET A 392 -14.33 -16.28 23.40
C MET A 392 -14.83 -16.63 21.98
N LEU A 393 -14.35 -17.73 21.39
CA LEU A 393 -14.84 -18.23 20.10
C LEU A 393 -16.17 -18.98 20.22
N TYR A 394 -16.45 -19.53 21.39
CA TYR A 394 -17.68 -20.26 21.72
C TYR A 394 -18.24 -19.73 23.04
N PRO A 395 -18.99 -18.61 23.05
CA PRO A 395 -19.67 -18.20 24.27
C PRO A 395 -20.57 -19.36 24.71
N THR A 396 -20.29 -19.92 25.89
CA THR A 396 -21.14 -20.95 26.51
C THR A 396 -22.57 -20.41 26.54
N ALA A 397 -23.47 -21.13 25.87
CA ALA A 397 -24.88 -20.78 25.70
C ALA A 397 -25.63 -20.60 27.02
#